data_AF-A0A7S3RVV4-F1
#
_entry.id   AF-A0A7S3RVV4-F1
#
_cell.length_a   1.000
_cell.length_b   1.000
_cell.length_c   1.000
_cell.angle_alpha   90.00
_cell.angle_beta   90.00
_cell.angle_gamma   90.00
#
_symmetry.space_group_name_H-M   'P 1'
#
loop_
_entity.id
_entity.type
_entity.pdbx_description
1 polymer ?
#
loop_
_entity_poly.entity_id
_entity_poly.type
_entity_poly.pdbx_seq_one_letter_code
_entity_poly.pdbx_strand_id
1 'polypeptide(L)'
;LLPAVALFGSWSAVSFLGGGRPLAGSLRRTPATLPCMRTPMRMGPLDGGGPRGPEGPAGGAGGADPVNNVSPEMAAAGRKYAERYENLFLSGKRLWDKMKKTTPKKIYFIGPNGNLGDEVCESVLDALAYIPAPDGTYFIHRKPGGKYPKIQYTMWESDKKLAEKARISPVDLFMESEEEYRDLETEVLKEFSELDDQGYPAGIVVGEGALLKQENLDIIKQGLVVWLDVDPEFSWNKVQYRPKQGGGLYMPSDYQARPPVWAIAAGWDGDVDDTEGKMEYVKVGAGRRTIYESVADIRLRTDIPGIGENSYWGAERIVKALNELLGFSNQDEASVEEEVMEKDLEKFLEGARLSKYLKPALAWCDEQGAASLEDVVENVPEFVEALGLKPLEKKRLEK
;
A
#
# COMPACT_ATOMS: atom_id res chain seq x y z
N LEU A 1 -21.43 -69.49 -15.20
CA LEU A 1 -22.88 -69.19 -15.11
C LEU A 1 -23.08 -67.77 -15.64
N LEU A 2 -23.42 -67.65 -16.93
CA LEU A 2 -24.02 -66.46 -17.57
C LEU A 2 -25.55 -66.43 -17.26
N PRO A 3 -26.38 -65.40 -17.61
CA PRO A 3 -26.19 -64.21 -18.51
C PRO A 3 -26.58 -62.85 -17.84
N ALA A 4 -26.27 -61.64 -18.34
CA ALA A 4 -26.57 -60.87 -19.58
C ALA A 4 -27.98 -60.22 -19.68
N VAL A 5 -28.03 -59.05 -20.38
CA VAL A 5 -29.19 -58.26 -20.91
C VAL A 5 -29.72 -57.15 -19.96
N ALA A 6 -29.58 -55.82 -20.17
CA ALA A 6 -29.91 -54.86 -21.26
C ALA A 6 -31.35 -54.27 -21.19
N LEU A 7 -31.49 -52.96 -21.49
CA LEU A 7 -32.63 -52.16 -22.03
C LEU A 7 -32.74 -50.78 -21.33
N PHE A 8 -32.40 -49.66 -21.99
CA PHE A 8 -33.15 -48.84 -22.97
C PHE A 8 -34.12 -47.80 -22.35
N GLY A 9 -33.99 -46.54 -22.79
CA GLY A 9 -34.92 -45.45 -22.48
C GLY A 9 -34.52 -44.13 -23.14
N SER A 10 -34.74 -44.03 -24.46
CA SER A 10 -34.64 -42.80 -25.26
C SER A 10 -35.86 -41.90 -25.08
N TRP A 11 -35.70 -40.57 -25.03
CA TRP A 11 -36.73 -39.62 -25.51
C TRP A 11 -36.08 -38.57 -26.41
N SER A 12 -36.72 -38.35 -27.55
CA SER A 12 -36.24 -37.57 -28.69
C SER A 12 -36.64 -36.09 -28.61
N ALA A 13 -35.70 -35.24 -29.02
CA ALA A 13 -35.79 -34.19 -30.04
C ALA A 13 -36.81 -33.05 -29.93
N VAL A 14 -36.30 -31.81 -29.92
CA VAL A 14 -36.72 -30.75 -30.87
C VAL A 14 -35.49 -29.94 -31.28
N SER A 15 -35.21 -29.94 -32.58
CA SER A 15 -34.22 -29.09 -33.25
C SER A 15 -34.87 -27.75 -33.64
N PHE A 16 -34.14 -26.64 -33.49
CA PHE A 16 -34.36 -25.47 -34.35
C PHE A 16 -33.01 -25.00 -34.90
N LEU A 17 -32.94 -25.03 -36.24
CA LEU A 17 -31.84 -24.52 -37.05
C LEU A 17 -32.05 -23.03 -37.34
N GLY A 18 -30.96 -22.28 -37.27
CA GLY A 18 -30.77 -20.96 -37.86
C GLY A 18 -29.43 -20.42 -37.35
N GLY A 19 -28.34 -20.35 -38.09
CA GLY A 19 -28.20 -20.01 -39.50
C GLY A 19 -27.67 -18.58 -39.59
N GLY A 20 -26.37 -18.38 -39.34
CA GLY A 20 -25.70 -17.08 -39.46
C GLY A 20 -24.18 -17.21 -39.39
N ARG A 21 -23.52 -16.93 -40.51
CA ARG A 21 -22.07 -17.06 -40.76
C ARG A 21 -21.25 -15.87 -40.22
N PRO A 22 -19.90 -15.96 -40.19
CA PRO A 22 -19.04 -15.23 -39.26
C PRO A 22 -18.60 -13.87 -39.79
N LEU A 23 -18.29 -12.95 -38.88
CA LEU A 23 -17.48 -11.77 -39.18
C LEU A 23 -16.21 -11.80 -38.33
N ALA A 24 -15.11 -12.02 -39.03
CA ALA A 24 -13.77 -11.70 -38.60
C ALA A 24 -13.66 -10.19 -38.36
N GLY A 25 -13.06 -9.81 -37.24
CA GLY A 25 -12.76 -8.43 -36.91
C GLY A 25 -11.76 -8.38 -35.78
N SER A 26 -10.48 -8.53 -36.12
CA SER A 26 -9.37 -8.33 -35.20
C SER A 26 -9.37 -6.88 -34.70
N LEU A 27 -9.65 -6.69 -33.41
CA LEU A 27 -9.32 -5.46 -32.70
C LEU A 27 -8.45 -5.85 -31.51
N ARG A 28 -7.13 -5.77 -31.71
CA ARG A 28 -6.15 -5.70 -30.62
C ARG A 28 -6.54 -4.49 -29.78
N ARG A 29 -7.16 -4.73 -28.61
CA ARG A 29 -7.23 -3.73 -27.55
C ARG A 29 -5.93 -3.84 -26.76
N THR A 30 -5.06 -2.86 -26.93
CA THR A 30 -4.04 -2.54 -25.93
C THR A 30 -4.74 -2.33 -24.58
N PRO A 31 -4.27 -2.92 -23.47
CA PRO A 31 -4.79 -2.59 -22.15
C PRO A 31 -4.42 -1.12 -21.87
N ALA A 32 -5.44 -0.28 -21.79
CA ALA A 32 -5.29 1.08 -21.29
C ALA A 32 -5.03 0.99 -19.78
N THR A 33 -3.81 1.32 -19.36
CA THR A 33 -3.50 1.72 -17.99
C THR A 33 -4.41 2.90 -17.63
N LEU A 34 -5.47 2.61 -16.87
CA LEU A 34 -6.32 3.65 -16.29
C LEU A 34 -5.50 4.35 -15.19
N PRO A 35 -5.29 5.67 -15.26
CA PRO A 35 -4.73 6.39 -14.13
C PRO A 35 -5.72 6.27 -12.98
N CYS A 36 -5.27 5.77 -11.82
CA CYS A 36 -6.01 5.88 -10.58
C CYS A 36 -6.25 7.36 -10.30
N MET A 37 -7.44 7.86 -10.65
CA MET A 37 -7.90 9.17 -10.26
C MET A 37 -8.64 9.02 -8.94
N ARG A 38 -7.94 9.33 -7.84
CA ARG A 38 -8.63 9.88 -6.67
C ARG A 38 -8.21 11.32 -6.44
N THR A 39 -9.25 12.11 -6.25
CA THR A 39 -9.28 13.50 -5.83
C THR A 39 -8.33 13.70 -4.65
N PRO A 40 -7.51 14.77 -4.61
CA PRO A 40 -6.77 15.11 -3.40
C PRO A 40 -7.76 15.20 -2.23
N MET A 41 -7.34 14.78 -1.03
CA MET A 41 -8.09 14.97 0.21
C MET A 41 -8.72 16.37 0.20
N ARG A 42 -10.04 16.41 0.03
CA ARG A 42 -10.81 17.64 0.19
C ARG A 42 -10.87 17.89 1.69
N MET A 43 -10.03 18.79 2.18
CA MET A 43 -10.33 19.56 3.38
C MET A 43 -11.60 20.35 3.07
N GLY A 44 -12.75 19.80 3.43
CA GLY A 44 -14.05 20.42 3.17
C GLY A 44 -14.18 21.75 3.93
N PRO A 45 -14.83 22.77 3.34
CA PRO A 45 -15.19 23.97 4.08
C PRO A 45 -16.26 23.61 5.13
N LEU A 46 -16.06 24.08 6.37
CA LEU A 46 -17.04 23.98 7.44
C LEU A 46 -18.20 24.96 7.15
N ASP A 47 -19.23 24.50 6.45
CA ASP A 47 -20.52 25.20 6.40
C ASP A 47 -21.37 24.81 7.62
N GLY A 48 -21.19 25.57 8.70
CA GLY A 48 -22.02 25.51 9.90
C GLY A 48 -23.31 26.31 9.73
N GLY A 49 -24.40 25.65 9.36
CA GLY A 49 -25.76 26.18 9.41
C GLY A 49 -26.52 25.65 10.63
N GLY A 50 -26.45 26.36 11.77
CA GLY A 50 -27.20 26.08 12.99
C GLY A 50 -27.49 27.37 13.79
N PRO A 51 -28.59 27.43 14.56
CA PRO A 51 -29.25 28.69 14.92
C PRO A 51 -28.48 29.53 15.94
N ARG A 52 -28.56 30.86 15.73
CA ARG A 52 -27.90 31.92 16.52
C ARG A 52 -28.38 31.92 17.97
N GLY A 53 -27.46 31.63 18.89
CA GLY A 53 -27.55 32.00 20.32
C GLY A 53 -27.12 33.45 20.55
N PRO A 54 -27.40 34.02 21.75
CA PRO A 54 -27.32 35.45 21.99
C PRO A 54 -25.87 35.97 22.02
N GLU A 55 -25.72 37.18 21.50
CA GLU A 55 -24.46 37.92 21.31
C GLU A 55 -23.74 38.18 22.64
N GLY A 56 -22.55 37.59 22.79
CA GLY A 56 -21.55 37.95 23.80
C GLY A 56 -20.56 39.00 23.24
N PRO A 57 -19.90 39.79 24.10
CA PRO A 57 -19.19 40.99 23.69
C PRO A 57 -17.92 40.68 22.88
N ALA A 58 -17.66 41.53 21.90
CA ALA A 58 -16.56 41.47 20.94
C ALA A 58 -15.18 41.43 21.63
N GLY A 59 -14.53 40.26 21.57
CA GLY A 59 -13.09 40.07 21.79
C GLY A 59 -12.36 39.97 20.45
N GLY A 60 -11.24 40.69 20.33
CA GLY A 60 -10.52 40.97 19.09
C GLY A 60 -10.16 39.74 18.24
N ALA A 61 -10.41 39.87 16.94
CA ALA A 61 -9.97 38.96 15.90
C ALA A 61 -8.46 39.08 15.65
N GLY A 62 -7.66 38.41 16.47
CA GLY A 62 -6.35 37.92 16.05
C GLY A 62 -6.58 36.55 15.40
N GLY A 63 -6.43 36.47 14.08
CA GLY A 63 -6.44 35.18 13.38
C GLY A 63 -5.26 34.35 13.87
N ALA A 64 -5.50 33.53 14.89
CA ALA A 64 -4.53 32.56 15.36
C ALA A 64 -4.31 31.57 14.23
N ASP A 65 -3.13 31.64 13.63
CA ASP A 65 -2.62 30.62 12.73
C ASP A 65 -2.73 29.27 13.46
N PRO A 66 -3.59 28.33 13.00
CA PRO A 66 -3.82 27.06 13.70
C PRO A 66 -2.55 26.21 13.79
N VAL A 67 -1.49 26.56 13.07
CA VAL A 67 -0.18 25.89 13.12
C VAL A 67 0.68 26.39 14.30
N ASN A 68 0.43 27.58 14.85
CA ASN A 68 1.25 28.18 15.91
C ASN A 68 0.73 27.93 17.35
N ASN A 69 -0.37 27.19 17.51
CA ASN A 69 -0.97 26.88 18.83
C ASN A 69 -0.79 25.41 19.28
N VAL A 70 0.00 24.61 18.57
CA VAL A 70 0.40 23.28 19.05
C VAL A 70 1.53 23.42 20.08
N SER A 71 1.47 22.62 21.14
CA SER A 71 2.56 22.59 22.12
C SER A 71 3.87 22.20 21.40
N PRO A 72 5.04 22.67 21.88
CA PRO A 72 6.34 22.27 21.32
C PRO A 72 6.52 20.75 21.24
N GLU A 73 5.93 20.01 22.18
CA GLU A 73 5.91 18.54 22.20
C GLU A 73 5.10 17.95 21.05
N MET A 74 3.90 18.48 20.77
CA MET A 74 3.09 18.05 19.61
C MET A 74 3.77 18.41 18.29
N ALA A 75 4.41 19.58 18.20
CA ALA A 75 5.17 19.98 17.03
C ALA A 75 6.39 19.05 16.79
N ALA A 76 7.11 18.68 17.86
CA ALA A 76 8.22 17.73 17.77
C ALA A 76 7.76 16.32 17.41
N ALA A 77 6.64 15.85 17.96
CA ALA A 77 6.04 14.58 17.58
C ALA A 77 5.59 14.56 16.11
N GLY A 78 5.01 15.67 15.63
CA GLY A 78 4.64 15.85 14.22
C GLY A 78 5.83 15.79 13.28
N ARG A 79 6.95 16.43 13.65
CA ARG A 79 8.21 16.35 12.87
C ARG A 79 8.75 14.92 12.78
N LYS A 80 8.88 14.23 13.92
CA LYS A 80 9.32 12.82 13.95
C LYS A 80 8.43 11.89 13.12
N TYR A 81 7.12 12.14 13.16
CA TYR A 81 6.17 11.38 12.37
C TYR A 81 6.40 11.64 10.88
N ALA A 82 6.54 12.89 10.47
CA ALA A 82 6.80 13.28 9.11
C ALA A 82 8.14 12.70 8.59
N GLU A 83 9.22 12.84 9.35
CA GLU A 83 10.54 12.26 9.05
C GLU A 83 10.46 10.75 8.81
N ARG A 84 9.71 10.03 9.64
CA ARG A 84 9.53 8.58 9.47
C ARG A 84 8.85 8.21 8.14
N TYR A 85 7.88 9.00 7.69
CA TYR A 85 7.28 8.79 6.36
C TYR A 85 8.30 9.03 5.25
N GLU A 86 9.09 10.09 5.37
CA GLU A 86 10.13 10.39 4.40
C GLU A 86 11.18 9.28 4.31
N ASN A 87 11.60 8.73 5.46
CA ASN A 87 12.47 7.55 5.56
C ASN A 87 11.90 6.36 4.83
N LEU A 88 10.62 6.07 5.04
CA LEU A 88 9.92 5.00 4.34
C LEU A 88 9.93 5.22 2.82
N PHE A 89 9.54 6.41 2.35
CA PHE A 89 9.45 6.71 0.93
C PHE A 89 10.82 6.63 0.22
N LEU A 90 11.87 7.13 0.86
CA LEU A 90 13.22 7.08 0.30
C LEU A 90 13.77 5.65 0.32
N SER A 91 13.60 4.92 1.41
CA SER A 91 13.98 3.51 1.49
C SER A 91 13.24 2.67 0.44
N GLY A 92 11.93 2.87 0.29
CA GLY A 92 11.11 2.21 -0.73
C GLY A 92 11.57 2.52 -2.15
N LYS A 93 11.82 3.79 -2.47
CA LYS A 93 12.37 4.18 -3.77
C LYS A 93 13.74 3.53 -4.04
N ARG A 94 14.67 3.57 -3.08
CA ARG A 94 16.00 2.94 -3.22
C ARG A 94 15.88 1.44 -3.44
N LEU A 95 15.01 0.78 -2.67
CA LEU A 95 14.68 -0.63 -2.83
C LEU A 95 14.17 -0.92 -4.24
N TRP A 96 13.22 -0.13 -4.75
CA TRP A 96 12.69 -0.30 -6.11
C TRP A 96 13.75 -0.07 -7.19
N ASP A 97 14.60 0.96 -7.03
CA ASP A 97 15.71 1.25 -7.93
C ASP A 97 16.73 0.09 -7.99
N LYS A 98 16.92 -0.65 -6.88
CA LYS A 98 17.72 -1.88 -6.84
C LYS A 98 16.97 -3.06 -7.49
N MET A 99 15.69 -3.27 -7.17
CA MET A 99 14.86 -4.36 -7.74
C MET A 99 14.78 -4.30 -9.27
N LYS A 100 14.66 -3.10 -9.85
CA LYS A 100 14.64 -2.92 -11.32
C LYS A 100 15.90 -3.44 -12.02
N LYS A 101 17.05 -3.49 -11.34
CA LYS A 101 18.33 -3.92 -11.95
C LYS A 101 18.46 -5.44 -12.06
N THR A 102 17.77 -6.21 -11.22
CA THR A 102 17.84 -7.67 -11.21
C THR A 102 16.71 -8.25 -12.05
N THR A 103 15.47 -7.99 -11.65
CA THR A 103 14.19 -8.16 -12.35
C THR A 103 13.13 -7.77 -11.30
N PRO A 104 12.22 -6.83 -11.57
CA PRO A 104 11.20 -6.50 -10.60
C PRO A 104 10.30 -7.71 -10.36
N LYS A 105 10.20 -8.12 -9.10
CA LYS A 105 9.26 -9.17 -8.69
C LYS A 105 7.91 -8.53 -8.36
N LYS A 106 6.83 -9.19 -8.79
CA LYS A 106 5.47 -8.86 -8.37
C LYS A 106 5.27 -9.25 -6.90
N ILE A 107 4.50 -8.45 -6.18
CA ILE A 107 4.26 -8.64 -4.75
C ILE A 107 2.85 -9.17 -4.53
N TYR A 108 2.74 -10.28 -3.82
CA TYR A 108 1.48 -10.94 -3.49
C TYR A 108 1.21 -10.77 -2.00
N PHE A 109 0.14 -10.07 -1.66
CA PHE A 109 -0.30 -9.88 -0.29
C PHE A 109 -1.37 -10.90 0.05
N ILE A 110 -1.08 -11.78 0.99
CA ILE A 110 -1.93 -12.91 1.37
C ILE A 110 -2.35 -12.77 2.84
N GLY A 111 -3.49 -13.35 3.20
CA GLY A 111 -3.96 -13.41 4.58
C GLY A 111 -5.50 -13.46 4.65
N PRO A 112 -6.07 -13.51 5.86
CA PRO A 112 -7.51 -13.49 6.03
C PRO A 112 -8.09 -12.10 5.78
N ASN A 113 -9.38 -12.03 5.43
CA ASN A 113 -10.06 -10.75 5.25
C ASN A 113 -10.00 -9.90 6.54
N GLY A 114 -9.96 -8.57 6.40
CA GLY A 114 -9.87 -7.66 7.55
C GLY A 114 -8.46 -7.52 8.16
N ASN A 115 -7.43 -7.96 7.44
CA ASN A 115 -6.02 -7.81 7.82
C ASN A 115 -5.35 -6.51 7.34
N LEU A 116 -6.13 -5.57 6.81
CA LEU A 116 -5.67 -4.31 6.18
C LEU A 116 -4.86 -4.53 4.89
N GLY A 117 -5.19 -5.60 4.15
CA GLY A 117 -4.45 -6.00 2.96
C GLY A 117 -4.37 -4.95 1.87
N ASP A 118 -5.47 -4.26 1.60
CA ASP A 118 -5.55 -3.15 0.66
C ASP A 118 -4.71 -1.95 1.10
N GLU A 119 -4.91 -1.46 2.32
CA GLU A 119 -4.21 -0.27 2.82
C GLU A 119 -2.69 -0.49 2.93
N VAL A 120 -2.26 -1.66 3.43
CA VAL A 120 -0.83 -1.99 3.56
C VAL A 120 -0.21 -2.20 2.17
N CYS A 121 -0.90 -2.88 1.25
CA CYS A 121 -0.43 -3.05 -0.13
C CYS A 121 -0.25 -1.68 -0.80
N GLU A 122 -1.25 -0.80 -0.71
CA GLU A 122 -1.18 0.55 -1.26
C GLU A 122 -0.01 1.33 -0.67
N SER A 123 0.17 1.29 0.65
CA SER A 123 1.26 2.00 1.35
C SER A 123 2.65 1.48 0.96
N VAL A 124 2.80 0.18 0.71
CA VAL A 124 4.05 -0.39 0.19
C VAL A 124 4.30 0.08 -1.25
N LEU A 125 3.29 0.03 -2.11
CA LEU A 125 3.43 0.44 -3.51
C LEU A 125 3.69 1.95 -3.64
N ASP A 126 3.06 2.77 -2.81
CA ASP A 126 3.35 4.20 -2.65
C ASP A 126 4.83 4.44 -2.30
N ALA A 127 5.37 3.68 -1.36
CA ALA A 127 6.77 3.77 -0.96
C ALA A 127 7.73 3.38 -2.09
N LEU A 128 7.44 2.28 -2.80
CA LEU A 128 8.26 1.79 -3.91
C LEU A 128 8.19 2.71 -5.14
N ALA A 129 7.02 3.28 -5.43
CA ALA A 129 6.77 4.15 -6.57
C ALA A 129 7.04 5.64 -6.28
N TYR A 130 7.65 5.95 -5.13
CA TYR A 130 7.90 7.32 -4.73
C TYR A 130 8.81 8.06 -5.71
N ILE A 131 8.40 9.27 -6.08
CA ILE A 131 9.16 10.17 -6.95
C ILE A 131 9.36 11.50 -6.20
N PRO A 132 10.59 11.90 -5.86
CA PRO A 132 10.88 13.22 -5.26
C PRO A 132 10.44 14.36 -6.20
N ALA A 133 10.25 15.56 -5.66
CA ALA A 133 9.93 16.70 -6.50
C ALA A 133 11.11 17.06 -7.44
N PRO A 134 10.86 17.70 -8.61
CA PRO A 134 11.93 18.05 -9.56
C PRO A 134 12.97 19.01 -8.98
N ASP A 135 12.57 19.84 -8.01
CA ASP A 135 13.45 20.74 -7.26
C ASP A 135 14.19 20.02 -6.11
N GLY A 136 14.07 18.69 -6.02
CA GLY A 136 14.65 17.88 -4.96
C GLY A 136 13.93 17.98 -3.62
N THR A 137 12.81 18.72 -3.52
CA THR A 137 12.04 18.76 -2.28
C THR A 137 11.34 17.42 -2.03
N TYR A 138 11.47 16.95 -0.80
CA TYR A 138 10.85 15.71 -0.35
C TYR A 138 9.39 15.93 0.07
N PHE A 139 8.72 14.85 0.46
CA PHE A 139 7.26 14.83 0.64
C PHE A 139 6.79 15.88 1.65
N ILE A 140 7.48 16.02 2.78
CA ILE A 140 7.16 16.96 3.85
C ILE A 140 7.30 18.42 3.37
N HIS A 141 8.25 18.68 2.47
CA HIS A 141 8.59 20.01 1.99
C HIS A 141 7.87 20.41 0.71
N ARG A 142 6.93 19.59 0.22
CA ARG A 142 6.13 19.92 -0.96
C ARG A 142 5.24 21.13 -0.69
N LYS A 143 5.49 22.20 -1.44
CA LYS A 143 4.62 23.38 -1.47
C LYS A 143 3.20 23.00 -1.95
N PRO A 144 2.14 23.45 -1.26
CA PRO A 144 0.77 23.32 -1.74
C PRO A 144 0.61 23.93 -3.13
N GLY A 145 -0.09 23.23 -4.03
CA GLY A 145 -0.33 23.69 -5.41
C GLY A 145 0.84 23.47 -6.38
N GLY A 146 1.95 22.87 -5.94
CA GLY A 146 3.03 22.45 -6.82
C GLY A 146 2.62 21.35 -7.82
N LYS A 147 3.23 21.35 -9.01
CA LYS A 147 3.07 20.27 -9.99
C LYS A 147 4.09 19.18 -9.72
N TYR A 148 3.70 18.15 -8.98
CA TYR A 148 4.54 16.99 -8.68
C TYR A 148 4.28 15.84 -9.65
N PRO A 149 5.30 15.01 -9.95
CA PRO A 149 5.09 13.76 -10.67
C PRO A 149 4.05 12.90 -9.95
N LYS A 150 3.17 12.26 -10.72
CA LYS A 150 2.21 11.31 -10.16
C LYS A 150 2.93 10.01 -9.84
N ILE A 151 2.63 9.46 -8.67
CA ILE A 151 3.03 8.11 -8.29
C ILE A 151 2.37 7.13 -9.28
N GLN A 152 3.12 6.13 -9.73
CA GLN A 152 2.67 5.13 -10.70
C GLN A 152 3.04 3.73 -10.22
N TYR A 153 2.03 2.91 -10.00
CA TYR A 153 2.13 1.48 -9.68
C TYR A 153 0.86 0.77 -10.18
N THR A 154 0.91 -0.55 -10.24
CA THR A 154 -0.28 -1.38 -10.43
C THR A 154 -0.67 -2.05 -9.11
N MET A 155 -1.92 -1.89 -8.70
CA MET A 155 -2.49 -2.60 -7.56
C MET A 155 -3.77 -3.31 -7.99
N TRP A 156 -3.83 -4.62 -7.78
CA TRP A 156 -5.04 -5.42 -7.99
C TRP A 156 -5.58 -5.92 -6.66
N GLU A 157 -6.89 -6.12 -6.60
CA GLU A 157 -7.55 -6.93 -5.57
C GLU A 157 -8.19 -8.11 -6.29
N SER A 158 -7.77 -9.33 -5.97
CA SER A 158 -8.17 -10.51 -6.74
C SER A 158 -9.68 -10.69 -6.71
N ASP A 159 -10.33 -10.44 -5.57
CA ASP A 159 -11.77 -10.61 -5.40
C ASP A 159 -12.57 -9.60 -6.24
N LYS A 160 -12.06 -8.35 -6.36
CA LYS A 160 -12.67 -7.34 -7.24
C LYS A 160 -12.52 -7.74 -8.72
N LYS A 161 -11.34 -8.25 -9.11
CA LYS A 161 -11.09 -8.74 -10.47
C LYS A 161 -11.88 -9.99 -10.82
N LEU A 162 -12.06 -10.89 -9.87
CA LEU A 162 -12.93 -12.06 -10.00
C LEU A 162 -14.38 -11.60 -10.19
N ALA A 163 -14.85 -10.65 -9.37
CA ALA A 163 -16.21 -10.13 -9.48
C ALA A 163 -16.50 -9.43 -10.81
N GLU A 164 -15.50 -8.76 -11.42
CA GLU A 164 -15.61 -8.17 -12.77
C GLU A 164 -15.79 -9.23 -13.87
N LYS A 165 -15.25 -10.44 -13.65
CA LYS A 165 -15.29 -11.56 -14.61
C LYS A 165 -16.44 -12.53 -14.39
N ALA A 166 -16.92 -12.63 -13.15
CA ALA A 166 -17.97 -13.56 -12.77
C ALA A 166 -19.29 -13.25 -13.49
N ARG A 167 -19.97 -14.30 -13.97
CA ARG A 167 -21.27 -14.18 -14.66
C ARG A 167 -22.43 -13.78 -13.73
N ILE A 168 -22.27 -14.03 -12.43
CA ILE A 168 -23.22 -13.74 -11.36
C ILE A 168 -22.44 -13.22 -10.14
N SER A 169 -23.13 -12.93 -9.03
CA SER A 169 -22.42 -12.48 -7.83
C SER A 169 -21.39 -13.55 -7.39
N PRO A 170 -20.21 -13.17 -6.91
CA PRO A 170 -19.19 -14.14 -6.46
C PRO A 170 -19.73 -15.14 -5.42
N VAL A 171 -20.68 -14.73 -4.58
CA VAL A 171 -21.33 -15.59 -3.57
C VAL A 171 -22.24 -16.62 -4.24
N ASP A 172 -23.09 -16.18 -5.16
CA ASP A 172 -23.98 -17.11 -5.89
C ASP A 172 -23.17 -18.06 -6.76
N LEU A 173 -22.09 -17.57 -7.39
CA LEU A 173 -21.18 -18.40 -8.17
C LEU A 173 -20.54 -19.48 -7.31
N PHE A 174 -20.04 -19.11 -6.13
CA PHE A 174 -19.44 -20.07 -5.19
C PHE A 174 -20.45 -21.13 -4.74
N MET A 175 -21.71 -20.75 -4.49
CA MET A 175 -22.77 -21.68 -4.10
C MET A 175 -23.21 -22.60 -5.26
N GLU A 176 -23.26 -22.09 -6.50
CA GLU A 176 -23.59 -22.88 -7.68
C GLU A 176 -22.46 -23.84 -8.09
N SER A 177 -21.21 -23.36 -8.06
CA SER A 177 -20.02 -24.10 -8.46
C SER A 177 -18.76 -23.51 -7.82
N GLU A 178 -18.30 -24.11 -6.71
CA GLU A 178 -17.02 -23.73 -6.10
C GLU A 178 -15.86 -23.94 -7.09
N GLU A 179 -15.88 -24.98 -7.92
CA GLU A 179 -14.84 -25.24 -8.93
C GLU A 179 -14.71 -24.08 -9.93
N GLU A 180 -15.83 -23.61 -10.48
CA GLU A 180 -15.86 -22.45 -11.41
C GLU A 180 -15.30 -21.18 -10.71
N TYR A 181 -15.67 -20.97 -9.44
CA TYR A 181 -15.14 -19.87 -8.65
C TYR A 181 -13.61 -19.96 -8.46
N ARG A 182 -13.09 -21.15 -8.09
CA ARG A 182 -11.63 -21.37 -7.91
C ARG A 182 -10.85 -21.24 -9.21
N ASP A 183 -11.45 -21.61 -10.34
CA ASP A 183 -10.85 -21.44 -11.65
C ASP A 183 -10.74 -19.96 -12.04
N LEU A 184 -11.74 -19.14 -11.71
CA LEU A 184 -11.63 -17.68 -11.88
C LEU A 184 -10.56 -17.06 -10.96
N GLU A 185 -10.42 -17.51 -9.71
CA GLU A 185 -9.31 -17.07 -8.84
C GLU A 185 -7.95 -17.37 -9.51
N THR A 186 -7.84 -18.56 -10.10
CA THR A 186 -6.64 -18.99 -10.84
C THR A 186 -6.37 -18.11 -12.05
N GLU A 187 -7.41 -17.82 -12.85
CA GLU A 187 -7.31 -16.96 -14.02
C GLU A 187 -6.81 -15.56 -13.66
N VAL A 188 -7.37 -14.95 -12.62
CA VAL A 188 -6.95 -13.63 -12.13
C VAL A 188 -5.48 -13.61 -11.70
N LEU A 189 -5.04 -14.64 -10.97
CA LEU A 189 -3.64 -14.75 -10.53
C LEU A 189 -2.68 -14.95 -11.71
N LYS A 190 -3.07 -15.74 -12.72
CA LYS A 190 -2.29 -15.91 -13.96
C LYS A 190 -2.16 -14.60 -14.72
N GLU A 191 -3.26 -13.91 -14.96
CA GLU A 191 -3.26 -12.61 -15.63
C GLU A 191 -2.38 -11.60 -14.91
N PHE A 192 -2.47 -11.55 -13.57
CA PHE A 192 -1.60 -10.69 -12.80
C PHE A 192 -0.13 -11.10 -12.93
N SER A 193 0.18 -12.41 -12.88
CA SER A 193 1.56 -12.92 -13.00
C SER A 193 2.20 -12.65 -14.37
N GLU A 194 1.39 -12.53 -15.42
CA GLU A 194 1.84 -12.26 -16.80
C GLU A 194 1.78 -10.79 -17.20
N LEU A 195 1.15 -9.94 -16.38
CA LEU A 195 1.03 -8.49 -16.62
C LEU A 195 2.39 -7.81 -16.86
N ASP A 196 2.51 -7.02 -17.93
CA ASP A 196 3.63 -6.11 -18.13
C ASP A 196 3.47 -4.88 -17.22
N ASP A 197 4.38 -4.73 -16.26
CA ASP A 197 4.36 -3.68 -15.25
C ASP A 197 4.98 -2.35 -15.73
N GLN A 198 5.50 -2.31 -16.97
CA GLN A 198 6.12 -1.14 -17.59
C GLN A 198 7.28 -0.56 -16.75
N GLY A 199 7.88 -1.37 -15.88
CA GLY A 199 8.95 -0.94 -14.95
C GLY A 199 8.46 -0.20 -13.71
N TYR A 200 7.16 -0.25 -13.40
CA TYR A 200 6.56 0.27 -12.17
C TYR A 200 6.25 -0.85 -11.16
N PRO A 201 6.18 -0.55 -9.84
CA PRO A 201 5.81 -1.56 -8.85
C PRO A 201 4.44 -2.17 -9.14
N ALA A 202 4.30 -3.48 -8.92
CA ALA A 202 3.05 -4.19 -9.09
C ALA A 202 2.76 -5.08 -7.87
N GLY A 203 1.58 -4.89 -7.28
CA GLY A 203 1.08 -5.67 -6.15
C GLY A 203 -0.33 -6.19 -6.36
N ILE A 204 -0.65 -7.32 -5.72
CA ILE A 204 -2.00 -7.87 -5.68
C ILE A 204 -2.36 -8.29 -4.26
N VAL A 205 -3.56 -7.90 -3.79
CA VAL A 205 -4.17 -8.46 -2.59
C VAL A 205 -4.96 -9.70 -3.01
N VAL A 206 -4.58 -10.84 -2.43
CA VAL A 206 -5.11 -12.16 -2.79
C VAL A 206 -6.20 -12.56 -1.81
N GLY A 207 -7.33 -13.02 -2.34
CA GLY A 207 -8.46 -13.53 -1.59
C GLY A 207 -8.07 -14.71 -0.71
N GLU A 208 -8.62 -14.76 0.50
CA GLU A 208 -8.24 -15.71 1.56
C GLU A 208 -8.32 -17.18 1.10
N GLY A 209 -9.28 -17.52 0.24
CA GLY A 209 -9.47 -18.89 -0.23
C GLY A 209 -8.59 -19.29 -1.42
N ALA A 210 -7.96 -18.34 -2.11
CA ALA A 210 -7.31 -18.60 -3.40
C ALA A 210 -6.15 -19.60 -3.27
N LEU A 211 -5.50 -19.65 -2.11
CA LEU A 211 -4.34 -20.52 -1.88
C LEU A 211 -4.70 -21.98 -1.54
N LEU A 212 -5.98 -22.33 -1.54
CA LEU A 212 -6.41 -23.72 -1.37
C LEU A 212 -6.11 -24.59 -2.60
N LYS A 213 -5.92 -23.98 -3.78
CA LYS A 213 -5.57 -24.69 -5.01
C LYS A 213 -4.04 -24.67 -5.21
N GLN A 214 -3.45 -25.85 -5.43
CA GLN A 214 -1.99 -25.98 -5.60
C GLN A 214 -1.45 -25.13 -6.75
N GLU A 215 -2.20 -25.04 -7.86
CA GLU A 215 -1.84 -24.21 -9.01
C GLU A 215 -1.63 -22.73 -8.64
N ASN A 216 -2.45 -22.20 -7.73
CA ASN A 216 -2.32 -20.82 -7.27
C ASN A 216 -1.07 -20.62 -6.42
N LEU A 217 -0.70 -21.61 -5.59
CA LEU A 217 0.55 -21.60 -4.83
C LEU A 217 1.75 -21.53 -5.78
N ASP A 218 1.72 -22.29 -6.87
CA ASP A 218 2.82 -22.34 -7.85
C ASP A 218 2.95 -21.02 -8.64
N ILE A 219 1.84 -20.32 -8.88
CA ILE A 219 1.84 -18.99 -9.50
C ILE A 219 2.46 -17.95 -8.56
N ILE A 220 1.96 -17.84 -7.32
CA ILE A 220 2.39 -16.75 -6.42
C ILE A 220 3.85 -16.87 -5.99
N LYS A 221 4.40 -18.10 -5.93
CA LYS A 221 5.81 -18.38 -5.60
C LYS A 221 6.80 -17.85 -6.63
N GLN A 222 6.33 -17.42 -7.80
CA GLN A 222 7.18 -16.77 -8.81
C GLN A 222 7.50 -15.32 -8.43
N GLY A 223 6.71 -14.70 -7.54
CA GLY A 223 6.91 -13.34 -7.04
C GLY A 223 7.53 -13.27 -5.64
N LEU A 224 7.15 -12.22 -4.91
CA LEU A 224 7.41 -12.02 -3.49
C LEU A 224 6.10 -12.15 -2.73
N VAL A 225 6.05 -13.01 -1.73
CA VAL A 225 4.83 -13.30 -0.98
C VAL A 225 4.91 -12.67 0.41
N VAL A 226 4.04 -11.70 0.66
CA VAL A 226 3.88 -11.03 1.95
C VAL A 226 2.62 -11.55 2.62
N TRP A 227 2.80 -12.26 3.74
CA TRP A 227 1.70 -12.67 4.58
C TRP A 227 1.38 -11.63 5.64
N LEU A 228 0.20 -11.03 5.52
CA LEU A 228 -0.40 -10.12 6.47
C LEU A 228 -1.19 -10.94 7.49
N ASP A 229 -0.49 -11.28 8.55
CA ASP A 229 -0.94 -12.14 9.63
C ASP A 229 -1.78 -11.36 10.65
N VAL A 230 -2.93 -11.91 11.02
CA VAL A 230 -3.80 -11.42 12.10
C VAL A 230 -4.40 -12.57 12.87
N ASP A 231 -4.88 -12.29 14.07
CA ASP A 231 -5.58 -13.29 14.86
C ASP A 231 -6.90 -13.63 14.15
N PRO A 232 -7.27 -14.91 14.00
CA PRO A 232 -8.56 -15.25 13.41
C PRO A 232 -9.74 -14.60 14.16
N GLU A 233 -9.65 -14.41 15.47
CA GLU A 233 -10.68 -13.67 16.22
C GLU A 233 -10.65 -12.18 15.93
N PHE A 234 -9.47 -11.60 15.71
CA PHE A 234 -9.35 -10.20 15.30
C PHE A 234 -9.96 -9.98 13.91
N SER A 235 -9.61 -10.84 12.95
CA SER A 235 -10.18 -10.84 11.60
C SER A 235 -11.70 -11.00 11.64
N TRP A 236 -12.22 -11.95 12.41
CA TRP A 236 -13.66 -12.12 12.65
C TRP A 236 -14.32 -10.82 13.11
N ASN A 237 -13.76 -10.14 14.11
CA ASN A 237 -14.29 -8.87 14.62
C ASN A 237 -14.31 -7.74 13.57
N LYS A 238 -13.47 -7.84 12.53
CA LYS A 238 -13.37 -6.88 11.42
C LYS A 238 -14.34 -7.16 10.28
N VAL A 239 -14.79 -8.41 10.13
CA VAL A 239 -15.73 -8.80 9.08
C VAL A 239 -17.20 -8.85 9.54
N GLN A 240 -17.49 -8.58 10.81
CA GLN A 240 -18.85 -8.52 11.37
C GLN A 240 -19.62 -7.24 11.03
N TYR A 241 -20.94 -7.34 10.89
CA TYR A 241 -21.84 -6.19 10.98
C TYR A 241 -21.99 -5.74 12.42
N ARG A 242 -22.15 -4.43 12.65
CA ARG A 242 -22.38 -3.88 14.01
C ARG A 242 -23.84 -3.50 14.18
N PRO A 243 -24.45 -3.77 15.34
CA PRO A 243 -25.80 -3.31 15.62
C PRO A 243 -25.82 -1.77 15.65
N LYS A 244 -26.77 -1.16 14.94
CA LYS A 244 -26.99 0.29 14.99
C LYS A 244 -27.82 0.66 16.22
N GLN A 245 -27.46 1.74 16.90
CA GLN A 245 -28.32 2.32 17.94
C GLN A 245 -29.67 2.72 17.30
N GLY A 246 -30.77 2.06 17.72
CA GLY A 246 -32.10 2.24 17.15
C GLY A 246 -32.61 1.10 16.25
N GLY A 247 -31.86 0.01 16.11
CA GLY A 247 -32.26 -1.17 15.36
C GLY A 247 -31.67 -1.23 13.95
N GLY A 248 -31.51 -2.46 13.45
CA GLY A 248 -30.84 -2.76 12.18
C GLY A 248 -29.33 -2.98 12.33
N LEU A 249 -28.76 -3.66 11.34
CA LEU A 249 -27.32 -3.85 11.20
C LEU A 249 -26.74 -2.67 10.40
N TYR A 250 -25.60 -2.15 10.85
CA TYR A 250 -24.84 -1.13 10.15
C TYR A 250 -23.38 -1.57 10.05
N MET A 251 -22.75 -1.24 8.93
CA MET A 251 -21.34 -1.47 8.71
C MET A 251 -20.62 -0.13 8.90
N PRO A 252 -19.86 0.07 9.99
CA PRO A 252 -19.08 1.30 10.20
C PRO A 252 -18.14 1.53 9.02
N SER A 253 -18.03 2.78 8.58
CA SER A 253 -17.13 3.17 7.48
C SER A 253 -15.66 2.81 7.74
N ASP A 254 -15.29 2.72 9.01
CA ASP A 254 -13.89 2.63 9.46
C ASP A 254 -13.46 1.16 9.71
N TYR A 255 -14.36 0.20 9.50
CA TYR A 255 -14.13 -1.24 9.71
C TYR A 255 -14.61 -2.07 8.50
N GLN A 256 -14.42 -1.54 7.29
CA GLN A 256 -14.92 -2.11 6.03
C GLN A 256 -14.09 -3.31 5.57
N ALA A 257 -14.29 -4.49 6.15
CA ALA A 257 -13.91 -5.73 5.48
C ALA A 257 -15.16 -6.56 5.23
N ARG A 258 -15.45 -6.87 3.96
CA ARG A 258 -16.53 -7.80 3.62
C ARG A 258 -16.12 -9.20 4.13
N PRO A 259 -17.05 -9.94 4.76
CA PRO A 259 -16.90 -11.37 4.95
C PRO A 259 -16.36 -12.06 3.69
N PRO A 260 -15.45 -13.02 3.83
CA PRO A 260 -14.98 -13.77 2.67
C PRO A 260 -16.13 -14.60 2.09
N VAL A 261 -16.10 -14.81 0.76
CA VAL A 261 -17.20 -15.41 -0.01
C VAL A 261 -17.66 -16.76 0.55
N TRP A 262 -16.71 -17.62 0.94
CA TRP A 262 -17.00 -18.94 1.50
C TRP A 262 -17.80 -18.86 2.81
N ALA A 263 -17.58 -17.83 3.62
CA ALA A 263 -18.28 -17.70 4.91
C ALA A 263 -19.72 -17.25 4.69
N ILE A 264 -19.94 -16.30 3.76
CA ILE A 264 -21.30 -15.90 3.34
C ILE A 264 -22.05 -17.09 2.73
N ALA A 265 -21.38 -17.87 1.88
CA ALA A 265 -21.97 -19.06 1.27
C ALA A 265 -22.31 -20.18 2.29
N ALA A 266 -21.61 -20.23 3.41
CA ALA A 266 -21.92 -21.11 4.54
C ALA A 266 -23.14 -20.64 5.37
N GLY A 267 -23.76 -19.52 5.00
CA GLY A 267 -24.92 -18.96 5.68
C GLY A 267 -24.57 -17.94 6.76
N TRP A 268 -23.31 -17.52 6.88
CA TRP A 268 -22.94 -16.46 7.80
C TRP A 268 -23.46 -15.10 7.30
N ASP A 269 -24.28 -14.46 8.12
CA ASP A 269 -24.92 -13.18 7.82
C ASP A 269 -24.21 -11.97 8.46
N GLY A 270 -23.10 -12.20 9.16
CA GLY A 270 -22.30 -11.16 9.81
C GLY A 270 -22.75 -10.78 11.22
N ASP A 271 -23.65 -11.55 11.83
CA ASP A 271 -24.14 -11.30 13.19
C ASP A 271 -23.03 -11.44 14.25
N VAL A 272 -23.07 -10.55 15.25
CA VAL A 272 -22.08 -10.51 16.33
C VAL A 272 -22.22 -11.70 17.28
N ASP A 273 -23.45 -12.18 17.44
CA ASP A 273 -23.83 -13.22 18.40
C ASP A 273 -23.73 -14.65 17.82
N ASP A 274 -23.34 -14.79 16.56
CA ASP A 274 -23.13 -16.08 15.90
C ASP A 274 -21.87 -16.78 16.42
N THR A 275 -22.05 -17.49 17.54
CA THR A 275 -20.97 -18.22 18.21
C THR A 275 -20.51 -19.43 17.41
N GLU A 276 -21.43 -20.08 16.68
CA GLU A 276 -21.10 -21.24 15.84
C GLU A 276 -20.28 -20.81 14.62
N GLY A 277 -20.73 -19.78 13.90
CA GLY A 277 -20.00 -19.17 12.80
C GLY A 277 -18.63 -18.65 13.24
N LYS A 278 -18.52 -18.04 14.43
CA LYS A 278 -17.21 -17.63 14.98
C LYS A 278 -16.26 -18.82 15.14
N MET A 279 -16.72 -19.92 15.75
CA MET A 279 -15.89 -21.11 15.97
C MET A 279 -15.43 -21.72 14.65
N GLU A 280 -16.32 -21.83 13.67
CA GLU A 280 -15.97 -22.33 12.34
C GLU A 280 -14.98 -21.40 11.64
N TYR A 281 -15.21 -20.09 11.68
CA TYR A 281 -14.33 -19.09 11.09
C TYR A 281 -12.91 -19.15 11.67
N VAL A 282 -12.80 -19.19 12.99
CA VAL A 282 -11.51 -19.31 13.69
C VAL A 282 -10.81 -20.61 13.30
N LYS A 283 -11.55 -21.72 13.20
CA LYS A 283 -11.00 -23.02 12.79
C LYS A 283 -10.48 -23.01 11.34
N VAL A 284 -11.26 -22.46 10.41
CA VAL A 284 -10.86 -22.31 9.00
C VAL A 284 -9.64 -21.40 8.87
N GLY A 285 -9.67 -20.24 9.53
CA GLY A 285 -8.55 -19.30 9.58
C GLY A 285 -7.28 -19.96 10.11
N ALA A 286 -7.36 -20.69 11.23
CA ALA A 286 -6.24 -21.43 11.80
C ALA A 286 -5.67 -22.49 10.84
N GLY A 287 -6.53 -23.22 10.12
CA GLY A 287 -6.10 -24.18 9.09
C GLY A 287 -5.33 -23.51 7.94
N ARG A 288 -5.79 -22.35 7.48
CA ARG A 288 -5.17 -21.59 6.39
C ARG A 288 -3.82 -20.97 6.76
N ARG A 289 -3.59 -20.63 8.03
CA ARG A 289 -2.29 -20.10 8.49
C ARG A 289 -1.12 -21.04 8.14
N THR A 290 -1.32 -22.35 8.23
CA THR A 290 -0.29 -23.33 7.86
C THR A 290 0.09 -23.23 6.39
N ILE A 291 -0.90 -22.97 5.52
CA ILE A 291 -0.68 -22.78 4.08
C ILE A 291 0.09 -21.47 3.87
N TYR A 292 -0.34 -20.37 4.50
CA TYR A 292 0.32 -19.06 4.38
C TYR A 292 1.77 -19.10 4.84
N GLU A 293 2.05 -19.69 6.01
CA GLU A 293 3.39 -19.85 6.54
C GLU A 293 4.29 -20.64 5.56
N SER A 294 3.74 -21.64 4.86
CA SER A 294 4.52 -22.46 3.93
C SER A 294 4.92 -21.77 2.62
N VAL A 295 4.33 -20.61 2.31
CA VAL A 295 4.56 -19.89 1.05
C VAL A 295 5.04 -18.46 1.22
N ALA A 296 4.94 -17.89 2.42
CA ALA A 296 5.33 -16.51 2.68
C ALA A 296 6.85 -16.34 2.70
N ASP A 297 7.34 -15.32 2.01
CA ASP A 297 8.71 -14.84 2.14
C ASP A 297 8.84 -13.89 3.34
N ILE A 298 7.80 -13.08 3.56
CA ILE A 298 7.73 -12.10 4.64
C ILE A 298 6.43 -12.30 5.40
N ARG A 299 6.52 -12.27 6.73
CA ARG A 299 5.36 -12.26 7.62
C ARG A 299 5.29 -10.94 8.37
N LEU A 300 4.15 -10.26 8.29
CA LEU A 300 3.86 -9.06 9.05
C LEU A 300 2.60 -9.29 9.88
N ARG A 301 2.71 -9.10 11.20
CA ARG A 301 1.55 -9.13 12.09
C ARG A 301 0.84 -7.77 12.07
N THR A 302 -0.39 -7.67 11.57
CA THR A 302 -1.07 -6.38 11.35
C THR A 302 -2.09 -5.98 12.43
N ASP A 303 -2.46 -6.90 13.33
CA ASP A 303 -3.36 -6.64 14.47
C ASP A 303 -2.64 -6.02 15.69
N ILE A 304 -1.36 -5.68 15.56
CA ILE A 304 -0.61 -4.99 16.61
C ILE A 304 -0.93 -3.49 16.61
N PRO A 305 -0.99 -2.84 17.80
CA PRO A 305 -1.16 -1.41 17.91
C PRO A 305 -0.17 -0.65 17.00
N GLY A 306 -0.69 0.37 16.34
CA GLY A 306 0.05 1.18 15.40
C GLY A 306 -0.03 0.75 13.93
N ILE A 307 0.13 -0.55 13.60
CA ILE A 307 -0.12 -0.97 12.20
C ILE A 307 -1.61 -0.91 11.90
N GLY A 308 -2.42 -1.36 12.86
CA GLY A 308 -3.88 -1.28 12.79
C GLY A 308 -4.45 0.13 12.64
N GLU A 309 -3.65 1.15 12.96
CA GLU A 309 -4.01 2.58 12.92
C GLU A 309 -3.34 3.32 11.76
N ASN A 310 -2.25 2.75 11.23
CA ASN A 310 -1.44 3.36 10.19
C ASN A 310 -0.71 2.30 9.35
N SER A 311 -1.26 2.04 8.16
CA SER A 311 -0.72 1.10 7.18
C SER A 311 0.72 1.39 6.76
N TYR A 312 1.17 2.65 6.80
CA TYR A 312 2.55 3.01 6.46
C TYR A 312 3.57 2.44 7.45
N TRP A 313 3.20 2.18 8.71
CA TRP A 313 4.08 1.48 9.64
C TRP A 313 4.17 -0.02 9.36
N GLY A 314 3.18 -0.59 8.67
CA GLY A 314 3.26 -1.91 8.07
C GLY A 314 4.20 -1.89 6.86
N ALA A 315 4.03 -0.90 5.97
CA ALA A 315 4.87 -0.73 4.79
C ALA A 315 6.34 -0.55 5.13
N GLU A 316 6.68 0.24 6.15
CA GLU A 316 8.06 0.41 6.64
C GLU A 316 8.71 -0.92 7.02
N ARG A 317 7.99 -1.77 7.76
CA ARG A 317 8.50 -3.09 8.16
C ARG A 317 8.66 -4.03 6.96
N ILE A 318 7.73 -3.98 6.01
CA ILE A 318 7.80 -4.78 4.77
C ILE A 318 8.97 -4.33 3.90
N VAL A 319 9.14 -3.02 3.67
CA VAL A 319 10.26 -2.46 2.90
C VAL A 319 11.60 -2.84 3.54
N LYS A 320 11.71 -2.76 4.86
CA LYS A 320 12.90 -3.22 5.58
C LYS A 320 13.14 -4.72 5.38
N ALA A 321 12.13 -5.55 5.60
CA ALA A 321 12.24 -7.00 5.42
C ALA A 321 12.58 -7.38 3.96
N LEU A 322 12.08 -6.63 2.97
CA LEU A 322 12.42 -6.81 1.56
C LEU A 322 13.89 -6.47 1.27
N ASN A 323 14.42 -5.38 1.84
CA ASN A 323 15.85 -5.07 1.72
C ASN A 323 16.71 -6.21 2.30
N GLU A 324 16.36 -6.72 3.48
CA GLU A 324 17.05 -7.83 4.14
C GLU A 324 16.97 -9.12 3.29
N LEU A 325 15.76 -9.50 2.86
CA LEU A 325 15.50 -10.69 2.06
C LEU A 325 16.26 -10.70 0.72
N LEU A 326 16.36 -9.54 0.08
CA LEU A 326 17.04 -9.38 -1.20
C LEU A 326 18.55 -9.15 -1.05
N GLY A 327 19.07 -9.10 0.19
CA GLY A 327 20.49 -8.92 0.48
C GLY A 327 21.01 -7.52 0.13
N PHE A 328 20.13 -6.51 0.13
CA PHE A 328 20.54 -5.13 -0.07
C PHE A 328 21.10 -4.59 1.25
N SER A 329 22.43 -4.47 1.35
CA SER A 329 23.10 -4.01 2.55
C SER A 329 22.74 -2.56 2.91
N ASN A 330 22.47 -2.32 4.19
CA ASN A 330 22.29 -0.99 4.77
C ASN A 330 23.59 -0.17 4.82
N GLN A 331 24.73 -0.70 4.38
CA GLN A 331 26.01 0.03 4.42
C GLN A 331 26.09 1.18 3.41
N ASP A 332 25.21 1.20 2.39
CA ASP A 332 25.02 2.35 1.50
C ASP A 332 23.80 3.21 1.93
N GLU A 333 23.21 2.95 3.10
CA GLU A 333 22.16 3.80 3.65
C GLU A 333 22.80 5.01 4.31
N ALA A 334 23.17 5.99 3.48
CA ALA A 334 23.14 7.36 3.96
C ALA A 334 21.75 7.58 4.59
N SER A 335 21.74 8.01 5.85
CA SER A 335 20.47 8.30 6.53
C SER A 335 19.67 9.31 5.71
N VAL A 336 18.35 9.41 5.86
CA VAL A 336 17.60 10.44 5.13
C VAL A 336 18.11 11.82 5.46
N GLU A 337 18.48 12.06 6.71
CA GLU A 337 19.15 13.29 7.14
C GLU A 337 20.43 13.51 6.33
N GLU A 338 21.23 12.47 6.11
CA GLU A 338 22.46 12.54 5.31
C GLU A 338 22.20 12.76 3.81
N GLU A 339 21.19 12.12 3.19
CA GLU A 339 20.82 12.38 1.79
C GLU A 339 20.14 13.75 1.57
N VAL A 340 19.35 14.21 2.54
CA VAL A 340 18.74 15.54 2.54
C VAL A 340 19.85 16.57 2.68
N MET A 341 20.72 16.40 3.68
CA MET A 341 21.86 17.26 3.95
C MET A 341 22.81 17.29 2.77
N GLU A 342 23.11 16.15 2.12
CA GLU A 342 23.95 16.11 0.93
C GLU A 342 23.38 16.93 -0.22
N LYS A 343 22.09 16.81 -0.51
CA LYS A 343 21.46 17.59 -1.59
C LYS A 343 21.34 19.07 -1.26
N ASP A 344 20.99 19.41 -0.02
CA ASP A 344 20.85 20.80 0.39
C ASP A 344 22.21 21.50 0.45
N LEU A 345 23.23 20.79 0.94
CA LEU A 345 24.62 21.23 0.90
C LEU A 345 25.15 21.34 -0.54
N GLU A 346 24.83 20.40 -1.42
CA GLU A 346 25.17 20.46 -2.84
C GLU A 346 24.59 21.72 -3.50
N LYS A 347 23.30 21.98 -3.32
CA LYS A 347 22.64 23.18 -3.86
C LYS A 347 23.20 24.46 -3.26
N PHE A 348 23.45 24.48 -1.95
CA PHE A 348 24.03 25.62 -1.25
C PHE A 348 25.43 25.95 -1.79
N LEU A 349 26.29 24.93 -1.91
CA LEU A 349 27.62 25.06 -2.48
C LEU A 349 27.57 25.43 -3.96
N GLU A 350 26.63 24.92 -4.74
CA GLU A 350 26.43 25.31 -6.14
C GLU A 350 26.08 26.81 -6.25
N GLY A 351 25.16 27.30 -5.42
CA GLY A 351 24.82 28.72 -5.32
C GLY A 351 26.02 29.62 -5.01
N ALA A 352 26.91 29.16 -4.13
CA ALA A 352 28.15 29.85 -3.77
C ALA A 352 29.30 29.65 -4.78
N ARG A 353 29.11 28.81 -5.81
CA ARG A 353 30.13 28.36 -6.79
C ARG A 353 31.30 27.61 -6.14
N LEU A 354 30.96 26.75 -5.19
CA LEU A 354 31.84 25.95 -4.35
C LEU A 354 31.60 24.44 -4.51
N SER A 355 30.88 23.99 -5.54
CA SER A 355 30.53 22.55 -5.75
C SER A 355 31.72 21.58 -5.71
N LYS A 356 32.93 22.04 -6.03
CA LYS A 356 34.17 21.25 -5.91
C LYS A 356 34.50 20.84 -4.46
N TYR A 357 33.92 21.50 -3.47
CA TYR A 357 34.12 21.24 -2.04
C TYR A 357 33.02 20.35 -1.44
N LEU A 358 32.10 19.78 -2.23
CA LEU A 358 31.00 18.96 -1.70
C LEU A 358 31.51 17.79 -0.85
N LYS A 359 32.46 16.99 -1.37
CA LYS A 359 33.02 15.85 -0.62
C LYS A 359 33.67 16.24 0.72
N PRO A 360 34.61 17.22 0.77
CA PRO A 360 35.18 17.64 2.05
C PRO A 360 34.17 18.34 2.96
N ALA A 361 33.12 18.95 2.41
CA ALA A 361 32.05 19.55 3.20
C ALA A 361 31.20 18.50 3.92
N LEU A 362 30.83 17.42 3.21
CA LEU A 362 30.13 16.27 3.80
C LEU A 362 30.94 15.63 4.93
N ALA A 363 32.24 15.37 4.67
CA ALA A 363 33.12 14.81 5.69
C ALA A 363 33.20 15.68 6.95
N TRP A 364 33.20 17.00 6.79
CA TRP A 364 33.16 17.91 7.93
C TRP A 364 31.82 17.86 8.66
N CYS A 365 30.70 17.79 7.94
CA CYS A 365 29.38 17.66 8.56
C CYS A 365 29.29 16.37 9.40
N ASP A 366 29.82 15.27 8.89
CA ASP A 366 29.90 13.99 9.61
C ASP A 366 30.78 14.09 10.86
N GLU A 367 31.94 14.74 10.75
CA GLU A 367 32.87 14.92 11.88
C GLU A 367 32.31 15.82 12.98
N GLN A 368 31.59 16.88 12.62
CA GLN A 368 31.00 17.84 13.58
C GLN A 368 29.58 17.45 14.04
N GLY A 369 28.97 16.42 13.42
CA GLY A 369 27.58 16.05 13.68
C GLY A 369 26.57 17.11 13.23
N ALA A 370 26.90 17.87 12.17
CA ALA A 370 26.00 18.87 11.59
C ALA A 370 24.91 18.18 10.77
N ALA A 371 23.66 18.26 11.23
CA ALA A 371 22.52 17.57 10.62
C ALA A 371 21.69 18.48 9.69
N SER A 372 21.97 19.78 9.69
CA SER A 372 21.26 20.80 8.92
C SER A 372 22.17 21.90 8.37
N LEU A 373 21.68 22.67 7.39
CA LEU A 373 22.40 23.84 6.89
C LEU A 373 22.51 24.93 7.97
N GLU A 374 21.55 25.02 8.88
CA GLU A 374 21.58 25.93 10.03
C GLU A 374 22.79 25.63 10.92
N ASP A 375 23.08 24.35 11.20
CA ASP A 375 24.27 23.96 11.98
C ASP A 375 25.58 24.38 11.29
N VAL A 376 25.63 24.28 9.95
CA VAL A 376 26.76 24.76 9.15
C VAL A 376 26.87 26.29 9.23
N VAL A 377 25.74 27.01 9.19
CA VAL A 377 25.69 28.47 9.28
C VAL A 377 26.15 28.97 10.65
N GLU A 378 25.80 28.26 11.72
CA GLU A 378 26.24 28.57 13.09
C GLU A 378 27.76 28.40 13.26
N ASN A 379 28.38 27.54 12.46
CA ASN A 379 29.79 27.16 12.56
C ASN A 379 30.62 27.55 11.30
N VAL A 380 30.20 28.58 10.57
CA VAL A 380 30.86 29.05 9.33
C VAL A 380 32.38 29.27 9.48
N PRO A 381 32.91 29.87 10.56
CA PRO A 381 34.35 30.08 10.68
C PRO A 381 35.15 28.77 10.65
N GLU A 382 34.66 27.75 11.36
CA GLU A 382 35.29 26.43 11.47
C GLU A 382 35.14 25.64 10.17
N PHE A 383 33.96 25.74 9.54
CA PHE A 383 33.68 25.15 8.24
C PHE A 383 34.59 25.71 7.12
N VAL A 384 34.79 27.03 7.10
CA VAL A 384 35.69 27.71 6.15
C VAL A 384 37.14 27.27 6.32
N GLU A 385 37.59 27.11 7.57
CA GLU A 385 38.94 26.66 7.90
C GLU A 385 39.16 25.21 7.47
N ALA A 386 38.23 24.31 7.81
CA ALA A 386 38.30 22.90 7.45
C ALA A 386 38.31 22.66 5.93
N LEU A 387 37.52 23.44 5.18
CA LEU A 387 37.50 23.37 3.72
C LEU A 387 38.71 24.03 3.03
N GLY A 388 39.53 24.78 3.77
CA GLY A 388 40.69 25.49 3.23
C GLY A 388 40.31 26.56 2.19
N LEU A 389 39.17 27.24 2.38
CA LEU A 389 38.65 28.19 1.39
C LEU A 389 39.54 29.42 1.24
N LYS A 390 39.73 29.87 -0.01
CA LYS A 390 40.47 31.12 -0.30
C LYS A 390 39.68 32.36 0.17
N PRO A 391 40.32 33.53 0.35
CA PRO A 391 39.63 34.74 0.83
C PRO A 391 38.39 35.15 0.01
N LEU A 392 38.43 34.95 -1.31
CA LEU A 392 37.29 35.23 -2.21
C LEU A 392 36.20 34.16 -2.14
N GLU A 393 36.55 32.91 -1.83
CA GLU A 393 35.60 31.81 -1.65
C GLU A 393 34.89 31.95 -0.31
N LYS A 394 35.64 32.27 0.76
CA LYS A 394 35.10 32.64 2.07
C LYS A 394 34.04 33.74 1.97
N LYS A 395 34.37 34.83 1.29
CA LYS A 395 33.44 35.96 1.09
C LYS A 395 32.18 35.60 0.28
N ARG A 396 32.20 34.54 -0.53
CA ARG A 396 31.01 34.05 -1.25
C ARG A 396 30.14 33.17 -0.38
N LEU A 397 30.73 32.42 0.54
CA LEU A 397 30.01 31.58 1.50
C LEU A 397 29.32 32.41 2.58
N GLU A 398 29.97 33.48 3.05
CA GLU A 398 29.45 34.40 4.08
C GLU A 398 28.30 35.32 3.59
N LYS A 399 28.02 35.33 2.29
CA LYS A 399 27.05 36.22 1.66
C LYS A 399 25.80 35.44 1.28
#